data_AF-X1UA34-F1
#
_entry.id   AF-X1UA34-F1
#
_cell.length_a   1.000
_cell.length_b   1.000
_cell.length_c   1.000
_cell.angle_alpha   90.00
_cell.angle_beta   90.00
_cell.angle_gamma   90.00
#
_symmetry.space_group_name_H-M   'P 1'
#
loop_
_entity.id
_entity.type
_entity.pdbx_description
1 polymer ?
#
loop_
_entity_poly.entity_id
_entity_poly.type
_entity_poly.pdbx_seq_one_letter_code
_entity_poly.pdbx_strand_id
1 'polypeptide(L)'
;GHEQMYAVEPASMLYIARKAGVPVVNFHVNNAKLHSNDEDRIAGTGDIWRLADFCYAAVDTGYDGWFGEDQFTYRTDPVKSMALARELFGNVMKKALLIYMVKDKLEEAQATGDAIATIEIVKKYILGD
;
A
#
# COMPACT_ATOMS: atom_id res chain seq x y z
N GLY A 1 -4.72 6.85 5.61
CA GLY A 1 -6.20 6.86 5.68
C GLY A 1 -6.80 7.94 4.81
N HIS A 2 -6.23 9.16 4.82
CA HIS A 2 -6.71 10.31 4.04
C HIS A 2 -7.12 10.00 2.59
N GLU A 3 -6.25 9.38 1.81
CA GLU A 3 -6.57 9.05 0.41
C GLU A 3 -7.75 8.05 0.31
N GLN A 4 -7.75 7.03 1.17
CA GLN A 4 -8.76 5.97 1.16
C GLN A 4 -10.15 6.48 1.56
N MET A 5 -10.26 7.39 2.53
CA MET A 5 -11.57 7.94 2.92
C MET A 5 -12.22 8.74 1.78
N TYR A 6 -11.41 9.34 0.90
CA TYR A 6 -11.86 10.09 -0.28
C TYR A 6 -11.97 9.25 -1.56
N ALA A 7 -11.87 7.92 -1.46
CA ALA A 7 -11.89 7.02 -2.62
C ALA A 7 -10.78 7.31 -3.65
N VAL A 8 -9.64 7.82 -3.18
CA VAL A 8 -8.43 7.98 -3.99
C VAL A 8 -7.58 6.73 -3.84
N GLU A 9 -6.97 6.29 -4.94
CA GLU A 9 -6.00 5.20 -4.94
C GLU A 9 -4.61 5.74 -4.54
N PRO A 10 -4.07 5.40 -3.35
CA PRO A 10 -2.84 6.02 -2.84
C PRO A 10 -1.63 5.80 -3.75
N ALA A 11 -1.55 4.64 -4.40
CA ALA A 11 -0.50 4.33 -5.37
C ALA A 11 -0.47 5.33 -6.53
N SER A 12 -1.64 5.71 -7.05
CA SER A 12 -1.76 6.67 -8.15
C SER A 12 -1.19 8.04 -7.80
N MET A 13 -1.35 8.47 -6.54
CA MET A 13 -0.81 9.74 -6.05
C MET A 13 0.72 9.77 -6.03
N LEU A 14 1.37 8.62 -5.80
CA LEU A 14 2.84 8.53 -5.85
C LEU A 14 3.35 8.70 -7.28
N TYR A 15 2.69 8.05 -8.25
CA TYR A 15 3.04 8.24 -9.66
C TYR A 15 2.75 9.66 -10.15
N ILE A 16 1.66 10.29 -9.68
CA ILE A 16 1.37 11.70 -9.97
C ILE A 16 2.46 12.60 -9.39
N ALA A 17 2.85 12.42 -8.13
CA ALA A 17 3.92 13.19 -7.50
C ALA A 17 5.24 13.05 -8.26
N ARG A 18 5.63 11.81 -8.61
CA ARG A 18 6.82 11.53 -9.43
C ARG A 18 6.75 12.23 -10.79
N LYS A 19 5.61 12.14 -11.49
CA LYS A 19 5.41 12.79 -12.79
C LYS A 19 5.47 14.32 -12.70
N ALA A 20 4.98 14.89 -11.60
CA ALA A 20 5.02 16.33 -11.34
C ALA A 20 6.37 16.81 -10.82
N GLY A 21 7.33 15.92 -10.52
CA GLY A 21 8.61 16.27 -9.90
C GLY A 21 8.46 16.75 -8.45
N VAL A 22 7.36 16.40 -7.78
CA VAL A 22 7.11 16.76 -6.38
C VAL A 22 7.70 15.66 -5.49
N PRO A 23 8.65 15.99 -4.60
CA PRO A 23 9.24 14.99 -3.72
C PRO A 23 8.24 14.52 -2.67
N VAL A 24 8.17 13.20 -2.50
CA VAL A 24 7.46 12.58 -1.38
C VAL A 24 8.41 12.49 -0.20
N VAL A 25 8.08 13.18 0.89
CA VAL A 25 8.99 13.35 2.04
C VAL A 25 8.71 12.40 3.20
N ASN A 26 7.47 11.94 3.34
CA ASN A 26 7.07 11.07 4.44
C ASN A 26 5.76 10.35 4.13
N PHE A 27 5.52 9.22 4.81
CA PHE A 27 4.24 8.52 4.81
C PHE A 27 3.68 8.35 6.21
N HIS A 28 2.37 8.53 6.33
CA HIS A 28 1.59 8.16 7.50
C HIS A 28 0.65 7.02 7.10
N VAL A 29 0.83 5.87 7.73
CA VAL A 29 0.14 4.63 7.40
C VAL A 29 -0.86 4.29 8.49
N ASN A 30 -2.10 4.09 8.07
CA ASN A 30 -3.23 3.62 8.87
C ASN A 30 -4.29 3.06 7.93
N ASN A 31 -5.40 2.58 8.50
CA ASN A 31 -6.56 2.12 7.73
C ASN A 31 -7.79 3.02 8.00
N ALA A 32 -8.58 3.26 6.96
CA ALA A 32 -9.83 4.03 7.03
C ALA A 32 -10.93 3.37 6.20
N LYS A 33 -12.19 3.53 6.60
CA LYS A 33 -13.32 3.11 5.74
C LYS A 33 -13.47 4.05 4.56
N LEU A 34 -13.77 3.46 3.40
CA LEU A 34 -14.18 4.19 2.20
C LEU A 34 -15.40 5.06 2.48
N HIS A 35 -15.39 6.31 1.98
CA HIS A 35 -16.47 7.30 2.17
C HIS A 35 -16.85 7.54 3.64
N SER A 36 -15.85 7.46 4.53
CA SER A 36 -16.01 7.74 5.95
C SER A 36 -15.09 8.90 6.35
N ASN A 37 -14.48 8.84 7.53
CA ASN A 37 -13.45 9.76 8.01
C ASN A 37 -12.09 9.06 8.13
N ASP A 38 -11.08 9.83 8.54
CA ASP A 38 -9.78 9.26 8.91
C ASP A 38 -9.89 8.65 10.31
N GLU A 39 -10.27 7.38 10.34
CA GLU A 39 -10.53 6.66 11.58
C GLU A 39 -9.26 6.19 12.30
N ASP A 40 -8.10 6.36 11.65
CA ASP A 40 -6.78 6.01 12.17
C ASP A 40 -6.70 4.58 12.73
N ARG A 41 -7.31 3.63 12.00
CA ARG A 41 -7.35 2.24 12.43
C ARG A 41 -6.03 1.53 12.18
N ILE A 42 -5.90 0.38 12.82
CA ILE A 42 -4.76 -0.54 12.68
C ILE A 42 -4.42 -0.77 11.19
N ALA A 43 -3.23 -0.37 10.75
CA ALA A 43 -2.73 -0.53 9.40
C ALA A 43 -2.74 -2.01 8.99
N GLY A 44 -3.09 -2.28 7.73
CA GLY A 44 -3.16 -3.64 7.21
C GLY A 44 -4.44 -4.42 7.58
N THR A 45 -5.39 -3.82 8.30
CA THR A 45 -6.71 -4.44 8.59
C THR A 45 -7.78 -4.16 7.53
N GLY A 46 -7.42 -3.45 6.46
CA GLY A 46 -8.32 -3.06 5.38
C GLY A 46 -8.07 -3.82 4.09
N ASP A 47 -8.15 -3.10 2.98
CA ASP A 47 -7.88 -3.63 1.65
C ASP A 47 -6.37 -3.89 1.46
N ILE A 48 -5.98 -5.16 1.54
CA ILE A 48 -4.60 -5.59 1.38
C ILE A 48 -4.07 -5.42 -0.06
N TRP A 49 -4.96 -5.41 -1.06
CA TRP A 49 -4.56 -5.19 -2.45
C TRP A 49 -4.13 -3.74 -2.63
N ARG A 50 -4.95 -2.81 -2.14
CA ARG A 50 -4.63 -1.38 -2.16
C ARG A 50 -3.37 -1.06 -1.36
N LEU A 51 -3.18 -1.68 -0.19
CA LEU A 51 -1.97 -1.48 0.60
C LEU A 51 -0.73 -2.04 -0.12
N ALA A 52 -0.84 -3.21 -0.75
CA ALA A 52 0.27 -3.79 -1.52
C ALA A 52 0.63 -2.91 -2.73
N ASP A 53 -0.36 -2.39 -3.44
CA ASP A 53 -0.16 -1.48 -4.57
C ASP A 53 0.52 -0.17 -4.15
N PHE A 54 0.10 0.41 -3.01
CA PHE A 54 0.77 1.57 -2.42
C PHE A 54 2.23 1.29 -2.06
N CYS A 55 2.51 0.16 -1.40
CA CYS A 55 3.87 -0.23 -1.06
C CYS A 55 4.73 -0.48 -2.31
N TYR A 56 4.16 -1.11 -3.34
CA TYR A 56 4.84 -1.33 -4.61
C TYR A 56 5.18 0.01 -5.28
N ALA A 57 4.20 0.92 -5.38
CA ALA A 57 4.38 2.23 -5.98
C ALA A 57 5.41 3.07 -5.23
N ALA A 58 5.49 2.98 -3.89
CA ALA A 58 6.53 3.65 -3.12
C ALA A 58 7.94 3.18 -3.54
N VAL A 59 8.14 1.86 -3.66
CA VAL A 59 9.42 1.30 -4.10
C VAL A 59 9.71 1.71 -5.56
N ASP A 60 8.72 1.55 -6.45
CA ASP A 60 8.89 1.81 -7.87
C ASP A 60 9.16 3.30 -8.18
N THR A 61 8.50 4.18 -7.43
CA THR A 61 8.72 5.62 -7.54
C THR A 61 10.02 6.08 -6.86
N GLY A 62 10.77 5.18 -6.24
CA GLY A 62 12.10 5.45 -5.70
C GLY A 62 12.09 6.13 -4.33
N TYR A 63 11.02 5.95 -3.55
CA TYR A 63 10.96 6.47 -2.18
C TYR A 63 11.94 5.72 -1.27
N ASP A 64 12.77 6.47 -0.56
CA ASP A 64 13.83 5.96 0.35
C ASP A 64 13.63 6.42 1.82
N GLY A 65 12.48 7.04 2.12
CA GLY A 65 12.14 7.55 3.44
C GLY A 65 11.45 6.54 4.36
N TRP A 66 10.81 7.06 5.40
CA TRP A 66 10.16 6.26 6.45
C TRP A 66 8.68 6.01 6.16
N PHE A 67 8.18 4.85 6.62
CA PHE A 67 6.76 4.59 6.76
C PHE A 67 6.39 4.76 8.23
N GLY A 68 5.80 5.90 8.57
CA GLY A 68 5.35 6.22 9.92
C GLY A 68 3.97 5.64 10.20
N GLU A 69 3.78 5.11 11.40
CA GLU A 69 2.45 4.71 11.88
C GLU A 69 1.71 5.93 12.45
N ASP A 70 0.49 6.19 11.96
CA ASP A 70 -0.37 7.30 12.41
C ASP A 70 -1.75 6.76 12.79
N GLN A 71 -1.88 6.25 14.02
CA GLN A 71 -2.98 5.38 14.43
C GLN A 71 -3.52 5.77 15.80
N PHE A 72 -4.84 5.67 15.99
CA PHE A 72 -5.49 5.89 17.28
C PHE A 72 -6.15 4.61 17.80
N THR A 73 -5.57 4.08 18.88
CA THR A 73 -5.94 2.77 19.46
C THR A 73 -7.06 2.89 20.49
N TYR A 74 -8.19 3.50 20.12
CA TYR A 74 -9.25 3.91 21.06
C TYR A 74 -9.82 2.82 21.98
N ARG A 75 -9.77 1.55 21.56
CA ARG A 75 -10.46 0.42 22.22
C ARG A 75 -9.57 -0.80 22.42
N THR A 76 -8.27 -0.64 22.27
CA THR A 76 -7.30 -1.73 22.31
C THR A 76 -6.06 -1.32 23.10
N ASP A 77 -5.25 -2.29 23.52
CA ASP A 77 -3.94 -1.99 24.10
C ASP A 77 -3.06 -1.30 23.05
N PRO A 78 -2.51 -0.11 23.34
CA PRO A 78 -1.78 0.67 22.34
C PRO A 78 -0.52 -0.04 21.86
N VAL A 79 0.26 -0.64 22.76
CA VAL A 79 1.52 -1.32 22.41
C VAL A 79 1.25 -2.53 21.52
N LYS A 80 0.25 -3.34 21.87
CA LYS A 80 -0.16 -4.50 21.06
C LYS A 80 -0.70 -4.09 19.70
N SER A 81 -1.43 -2.99 19.63
CA SER A 81 -2.02 -2.50 18.37
C SER A 81 -0.95 -1.99 17.40
N MET A 82 0.02 -1.21 17.90
CA MET A 82 1.15 -0.74 17.08
C MET A 82 2.04 -1.92 16.66
N ALA A 83 2.30 -2.88 17.55
CA ALA A 83 3.05 -4.09 17.20
C ALA A 83 2.36 -4.91 16.09
N LEU A 84 1.03 -5.06 16.18
CA LEU A 84 0.22 -5.73 15.16
C LEU A 84 0.23 -4.98 13.82
N ALA A 85 0.08 -3.65 13.85
CA ALA A 85 0.13 -2.82 12.65
C ALA A 85 1.45 -3.02 11.89
N ARG A 86 2.59 -2.97 12.60
CA ARG A 86 3.92 -3.20 12.02
C ARG A 86 4.07 -4.59 11.42
N GLU A 87 3.53 -5.62 12.08
CA GLU A 87 3.54 -6.99 11.56
C GLU A 87 2.76 -7.09 10.25
N LEU A 88 1.52 -6.59 10.23
CA LEU A 88 0.66 -6.61 9.05
C LEU A 88 1.28 -5.80 7.90
N PHE A 89 1.77 -4.60 8.20
CA PHE A 89 2.46 -3.77 7.21
C PHE A 89 3.70 -4.47 6.66
N GLY A 90 4.56 -5.03 7.50
CA GLY A 90 5.77 -5.74 7.08
C GLY A 90 5.44 -6.93 6.17
N ASN A 91 4.38 -7.67 6.47
CA ASN A 91 3.90 -8.76 5.63
C ASN A 91 3.41 -8.26 4.26
N VAL A 92 2.69 -7.15 4.20
CA VAL A 92 2.23 -6.58 2.93
C VAL A 92 3.38 -5.96 2.13
N MET A 93 4.31 -5.26 2.79
CA MET A 93 5.52 -4.73 2.17
C MET A 93 6.36 -5.86 1.58
N LYS A 94 6.54 -6.98 2.28
CA LYS A 94 7.20 -8.17 1.74
C LYS A 94 6.53 -8.64 0.44
N LYS A 95 5.20 -8.69 0.38
CA LYS A 95 4.46 -9.07 -0.82
C LYS A 95 4.67 -8.07 -1.97
N ALA A 96 4.67 -6.77 -1.68
CA ALA A 96 4.98 -5.73 -2.65
C ALA A 96 6.41 -5.87 -3.21
N LEU A 97 7.39 -6.16 -2.37
CA LEU A 97 8.77 -6.42 -2.80
C LEU A 97 8.89 -7.69 -3.66
N LEU A 98 8.13 -8.74 -3.35
CA LEU A 98 8.07 -9.95 -4.19
C LEU A 98 7.49 -9.65 -5.58
N ILE A 99 6.46 -8.79 -5.66
CA ILE A 99 5.90 -8.31 -6.92
C ILE A 99 6.94 -7.46 -7.67
N TYR A 100 7.65 -6.57 -6.97
CA TYR A 100 8.70 -5.72 -7.54
C TYR A 100 9.85 -6.53 -8.14
N MET A 101 10.22 -7.67 -7.54
CA MET A 101 11.24 -8.56 -8.11
C MET A 101 10.86 -9.15 -9.48
N VAL A 102 9.57 -9.18 -9.84
CA VAL A 102 9.09 -9.62 -11.15
C VAL A 102 8.52 -8.47 -11.98
N LYS A 103 8.96 -7.23 -11.70
CA LYS A 103 8.49 -6.02 -12.36
C LYS A 103 8.46 -6.12 -13.88
N ASP A 104 9.52 -6.63 -14.51
CA ASP A 104 9.57 -6.74 -15.98
C ASP A 104 8.40 -7.56 -16.55
N LYS A 105 8.04 -8.66 -15.88
CA LYS A 105 6.89 -9.50 -16.27
C LYS A 105 5.56 -8.81 -16.01
N LEU A 106 5.48 -8.04 -14.93
CA LEU A 106 4.30 -7.25 -14.60
C LEU A 106 4.07 -6.17 -15.66
N GLU A 107 5.12 -5.44 -16.04
CA GLU A 107 5.06 -4.41 -17.09
C GLU A 107 4.73 -4.99 -18.46
N GLU A 108 5.30 -6.16 -18.81
CA GLU A 108 4.93 -6.89 -20.03
C GLU A 108 3.44 -7.24 -20.05
N ALA A 109 2.91 -7.78 -18.95
CA ALA A 109 1.50 -8.10 -18.84
C ALA A 109 0.61 -6.84 -18.91
N GLN A 110 0.98 -5.77 -18.20
CA GLN A 110 0.25 -4.50 -18.21
C GLN A 110 0.22 -3.87 -19.62
N ALA A 111 1.32 -3.95 -20.38
CA ALA A 111 1.42 -3.40 -21.72
C ALA A 111 0.45 -4.06 -22.73
N THR A 112 -0.02 -5.28 -22.45
CA THR A 112 -1.03 -5.96 -23.29
C THR A 112 -2.42 -5.33 -23.17
N GLY A 113 -2.71 -4.60 -22.08
CA GLY A 113 -4.05 -4.14 -21.73
C GLY A 113 -4.96 -5.24 -21.15
N ASP A 114 -4.48 -6.48 -21.00
CA ASP A 114 -5.23 -7.54 -20.33
C ASP A 114 -5.07 -7.46 -18.80
N ALA A 115 -6.11 -6.99 -18.14
CA ALA A 115 -6.16 -6.92 -16.68
C ALA A 115 -6.08 -8.31 -16.03
N ILE A 116 -6.60 -9.37 -16.67
CA ILE A 116 -6.54 -10.72 -16.13
C ILE A 116 -5.08 -11.18 -16.06
N ALA A 117 -4.31 -11.00 -17.14
CA ALA A 117 -2.89 -11.34 -17.16
C ALA A 117 -2.10 -10.64 -16.03
N THR A 118 -2.39 -9.35 -15.78
CA THR A 118 -1.80 -8.59 -14.68
C THR A 118 -2.17 -9.19 -13.32
N ILE A 119 -3.47 -9.45 -13.10
CA ILE A 119 -3.99 -10.00 -11.84
C ILE A 119 -3.44 -11.41 -11.58
N GLU A 120 -3.28 -12.26 -12.60
CA GLU A 120 -2.69 -13.59 -12.48
C GLU A 120 -1.25 -13.56 -11.95
N ILE A 121 -0.49 -12.50 -12.24
CA ILE A 121 0.85 -12.31 -11.67
C ILE A 121 0.74 -11.87 -10.21
N VAL A 122 0.00 -10.78 -9.96
CA VAL A 122 -0.06 -10.13 -8.65
C VAL A 122 -0.70 -11.04 -7.59
N LYS A 123 -1.76 -11.78 -7.94
CA LYS A 123 -2.52 -12.60 -6.99
C LYS A 123 -1.68 -13.68 -6.33
N LYS A 124 -0.67 -14.23 -7.03
CA LYS A 124 0.24 -15.26 -6.51
C LYS A 124 1.00 -14.78 -5.27
N TYR A 125 1.33 -13.49 -5.24
CA TYR A 125 2.05 -12.88 -4.12
C TYR A 125 1.09 -12.36 -3.05
N ILE A 126 -0.06 -11.79 -3.45
CA ILE A 126 -1.01 -11.23 -2.48
C ILE A 126 -1.78 -12.31 -1.74
N LEU A 127 -2.25 -13.35 -2.42
CA LEU A 127 -3.05 -14.41 -1.81
C LEU A 127 -2.20 -15.60 -1.35
N GLY A 128 -0.98 -15.75 -1.89
CA GLY A 128 -0.18 -16.96 -1.72
C GLY A 128 -0.71 -18.12 -2.57
N ASP A 129 -0.02 -19.26 -2.49
CA ASP A 129 -0.60 -20.57 -2.77
C ASP A 129 -1.30 -21.09 -1.51
#